data_AF-A0A7W1H642-F1
#
_entry.id   AF-A0A7W1H642-F1
#
_cell.length_a   1.000
_cell.length_b   1.000
_cell.length_c   1.000
_cell.angle_alpha   90.00
_cell.angle_beta   90.00
_cell.angle_gamma   90.00
#
_symmetry.space_group_name_H-M   'P 1'
#
loop_
_entity.id
_entity.type
_entity.pdbx_description
1 polymer ?
#
loop_
_entity_poly.entity_id
_entity_poly.type
_entity_poly.pdbx_seq_one_letter_code
_entity_poly.pdbx_strand_id
1 'polypeptide(L)'
;MLTDSTHTELFIEEKRSTGRKLVAVVCALTVTAIVFAGYTYLRKRSAQQRLAAIAAQAPPTSDIPKGPAKAHILVDDALLRGGQTIIGGTVRNISAKKLSGLTVALELRRRKDGSLEQTSATVEPHDLEPDQEGRYVLKLPAQQYISVRLVGLKGEADSAQLAYTTASGQKRPPERIEPKVVTVPRSGSRGGEFLNSPENPARVP
;
A
#
# COMPACT_ATOMS: atom_id res chain seq x y z
N MET A 1 -36.32 -84.16 -10.77
CA MET A 1 -36.82 -83.35 -9.64
C MET A 1 -35.98 -82.10 -9.55
N LEU A 2 -36.63 -80.93 -9.70
CA LEU A 2 -36.02 -79.60 -9.55
C LEU A 2 -35.58 -79.43 -8.09
N THR A 3 -34.31 -79.08 -7.87
CA THR A 3 -33.86 -78.51 -6.60
C THR A 3 -33.55 -77.04 -6.82
N ASP A 4 -34.56 -76.23 -6.53
CA ASP A 4 -34.45 -74.82 -6.20
C ASP A 4 -33.70 -74.69 -4.85
N SER A 5 -32.65 -73.88 -4.77
CA SER A 5 -32.00 -73.51 -3.51
C SER A 5 -31.17 -72.24 -3.70
N THR A 6 -31.88 -71.13 -3.89
CA THR A 6 -31.56 -69.76 -3.45
C THR A 6 -30.08 -69.43 -3.17
N HIS A 7 -29.44 -68.81 -4.15
CA HIS A 7 -28.23 -68.01 -3.97
C HIS A 7 -28.54 -66.89 -2.97
N THR A 8 -28.06 -67.05 -1.73
CA THR A 8 -28.23 -66.03 -0.69
C THR A 8 -27.14 -65.00 -0.88
N GLU A 9 -27.43 -63.92 -1.59
CA GLU A 9 -26.58 -62.73 -1.59
C GLU A 9 -26.51 -62.18 -0.16
N LEU A 10 -25.38 -62.38 0.49
CA LEU A 10 -25.04 -61.71 1.73
C LEU A 10 -24.89 -60.21 1.42
N PHE A 11 -25.97 -59.46 1.58
CA PHE A 11 -25.90 -58.02 1.76
C PHE A 11 -25.05 -57.76 3.01
N ILE A 12 -23.78 -57.43 2.79
CA ILE A 12 -22.92 -56.85 3.84
C ILE A 12 -23.51 -55.49 4.13
N GLU A 13 -24.39 -55.43 5.12
CA GLU A 13 -24.84 -54.17 5.69
C GLU A 13 -23.62 -53.52 6.35
N GLU A 14 -23.00 -52.55 5.66
CA GLU A 14 -21.95 -51.72 6.24
C GLU A 14 -22.54 -51.06 7.49
N LYS A 15 -22.15 -51.59 8.66
CA LYS A 15 -22.51 -51.08 9.98
C LYS A 15 -22.06 -49.62 10.04
N ARG A 16 -22.96 -48.69 9.68
CA ARG A 16 -22.69 -47.25 9.57
C ARG A 16 -22.08 -46.78 10.89
N SER A 17 -20.78 -46.50 10.87
CA SER A 17 -20.06 -46.00 12.03
C SER A 17 -20.43 -44.53 12.28
N THR A 18 -21.54 -44.34 13.00
CA THR A 18 -22.03 -43.02 13.43
C THR A 18 -20.97 -42.26 14.23
N GLY A 19 -20.12 -43.00 14.98
CA GLY A 19 -19.00 -42.45 15.74
C GLY A 19 -17.94 -41.76 14.87
N ARG A 20 -17.53 -42.37 13.75
CA ARG A 20 -16.55 -41.74 12.84
C ARG A 20 -17.10 -40.47 12.19
N LYS A 21 -18.40 -40.45 11.87
CA LYS A 21 -19.07 -39.26 11.33
C LYS A 21 -19.15 -38.14 12.37
N LEU A 22 -19.46 -38.46 13.63
CA LEU A 22 -19.47 -37.50 14.74
C LEU A 22 -18.08 -36.88 14.96
N VAL A 23 -17.03 -37.69 14.97
CA VAL A 23 -15.65 -37.20 15.10
C VAL A 23 -15.28 -36.28 13.93
N ALA A 24 -15.67 -36.63 12.70
CA ALA A 24 -15.44 -35.79 11.54
C ALA A 24 -16.17 -34.43 11.63
N VAL A 25 -17.43 -34.42 12.09
CA VAL A 25 -18.20 -33.19 12.29
C VAL A 25 -17.57 -32.31 13.37
N VAL A 26 -17.18 -32.89 14.50
CA VAL A 26 -16.50 -32.14 15.58
C VAL A 26 -15.19 -31.54 15.08
N CYS A 27 -14.40 -32.30 14.31
CA CYS A 27 -13.14 -31.82 13.74
C CYS A 27 -13.36 -30.69 12.71
N ALA A 28 -14.40 -30.79 11.88
CA ALA A 28 -14.75 -29.72 10.95
C ALA A 28 -15.16 -28.43 11.68
N LEU A 29 -15.94 -28.54 12.76
CA LEU A 29 -16.36 -27.40 13.57
C LEU A 29 -15.16 -26.74 14.30
N THR A 30 -14.23 -27.53 14.85
CA THR A 30 -13.05 -26.97 15.52
C THR A 30 -12.13 -26.25 14.55
N VAL A 31 -11.86 -26.82 13.37
CA VAL A 31 -11.04 -26.14 12.33
C VAL A 31 -11.70 -24.84 11.90
N THR A 32 -13.01 -24.85 11.67
CA THR A 32 -13.75 -23.64 11.27
C THR A 32 -13.70 -22.57 12.36
N ALA A 33 -13.83 -22.94 13.63
CA ALA A 33 -13.72 -22.01 14.75
C ALA A 33 -12.32 -21.39 14.86
N ILE A 34 -11.26 -22.19 14.67
CA ILE A 34 -9.87 -21.70 14.70
C ILE A 34 -9.62 -20.70 13.56
N VAL A 35 -10.06 -21.01 12.33
CA VAL A 35 -9.91 -20.11 11.19
C VAL A 35 -10.66 -18.80 11.43
N PHE A 36 -11.89 -18.87 11.95
CA PHE A 36 -12.70 -17.68 12.23
C PHE A 36 -12.10 -16.82 13.34
N ALA A 37 -11.61 -17.43 14.42
CA ALA A 37 -10.90 -16.74 15.50
C ALA A 37 -9.60 -16.09 14.99
N GLY A 38 -8.81 -16.80 14.18
CA GLY A 38 -7.61 -16.26 13.56
C GLY A 38 -7.91 -15.06 12.64
N TYR A 39 -8.92 -15.18 11.78
CA TYR A 39 -9.32 -14.11 10.88
C TYR A 39 -9.82 -12.86 11.63
N THR A 40 -10.67 -13.04 12.65
CA THR A 40 -11.18 -11.93 13.47
C THR A 40 -10.06 -11.24 14.26
N TYR A 41 -9.09 -12.00 14.79
CA TYR A 41 -7.90 -11.45 15.43
C TYR A 41 -7.03 -10.62 14.47
N LEU A 42 -6.71 -11.16 13.30
CA LEU A 42 -5.96 -10.45 12.25
C LEU A 42 -6.70 -9.20 11.76
N ARG A 43 -8.03 -9.28 11.61
CA ARG A 43 -8.88 -8.13 11.24
C ARG A 43 -8.85 -7.05 12.32
N LYS A 44 -8.94 -7.41 13.61
CA LYS A 44 -8.84 -6.46 14.72
C LYS A 44 -7.45 -5.83 14.78
N ARG A 45 -6.38 -6.61 14.63
CA ARG A 45 -4.99 -6.11 14.62
C ARG A 45 -4.74 -5.15 13.45
N SER A 46 -5.20 -5.49 12.25
CA SER A 46 -5.06 -4.61 11.08
C SER A 46 -5.91 -3.35 11.20
N ALA A 47 -7.11 -3.43 11.78
CA ALA A 47 -7.92 -2.25 12.10
C ALA A 47 -7.20 -1.35 13.11
N GLN A 48 -6.60 -1.92 14.17
CA GLN A 48 -5.80 -1.17 15.15
C GLN A 48 -4.55 -0.54 14.50
N GLN A 49 -3.87 -1.24 13.61
CA GLN A 49 -2.71 -0.69 12.88
C GLN A 49 -3.13 0.45 11.94
N ARG A 50 -4.29 0.34 11.28
CA ARG A 50 -4.84 1.44 10.46
C ARG A 50 -5.23 2.64 11.31
N LEU A 51 -5.89 2.43 12.45
CA LEU A 51 -6.23 3.50 13.39
C LEU A 51 -4.96 4.15 13.97
N ALA A 52 -3.93 3.37 14.30
CA ALA A 52 -2.64 3.89 14.75
C ALA A 52 -1.92 4.66 13.63
N ALA A 53 -2.01 4.20 12.37
CA ALA A 53 -1.46 4.92 11.23
C ALA A 53 -2.22 6.25 10.96
N ILE A 54 -3.54 6.26 11.11
CA ILE A 54 -4.36 7.48 11.02
C ILE A 54 -4.05 8.42 12.19
N ALA A 55 -3.90 7.90 13.41
CA ALA A 55 -3.49 8.68 14.58
C ALA A 55 -2.06 9.21 14.45
N ALA A 56 -1.15 8.48 13.80
CA ALA A 56 0.19 8.94 13.46
C ALA A 56 0.19 9.97 12.32
N GLN A 57 -0.86 10.01 11.49
CA GLN A 57 -1.11 11.05 10.50
C GLN A 57 -1.81 12.29 11.10
N ALA A 58 -2.44 12.16 12.28
CA ALA A 58 -2.95 13.33 12.99
C ALA A 58 -1.77 14.29 13.25
N PRO A 59 -1.90 15.60 12.97
CA PRO A 59 -0.80 16.55 13.08
C PRO A 59 -0.22 16.50 14.51
N PRO A 60 1.12 16.55 14.66
CA PRO A 60 1.74 16.55 15.98
C PRO A 60 1.22 17.77 16.76
N THR A 61 0.65 17.51 17.92
CA THR A 61 -0.06 18.49 18.77
C THR A 61 0.85 19.52 19.45
N SER A 62 2.11 19.68 19.03
CA SER A 62 3.05 20.56 19.73
C SER A 62 3.16 21.98 19.15
N ASP A 63 2.87 22.22 17.87
CA ASP A 63 3.05 23.55 17.25
C ASP A 63 1.93 23.92 16.27
N ILE A 64 0.70 23.49 16.53
CA ILE A 64 -0.43 24.00 15.75
C ILE A 64 -0.74 25.41 16.28
N PRO A 65 -0.53 26.47 15.50
CA PRO A 65 -0.82 27.84 15.92
C PRO A 65 -2.31 27.93 16.30
N LYS A 66 -2.55 28.27 17.57
CA LYS A 66 -3.90 28.43 18.13
C LYS A 66 -4.56 29.65 17.51
N GLY A 67 -5.41 29.43 16.51
CA GLY A 67 -6.14 30.49 15.83
C GLY A 67 -7.06 29.94 14.74
N PRO A 68 -7.96 30.76 14.17
CA PRO A 68 -8.77 30.35 13.04
C PRO A 68 -7.86 29.98 11.86
N ALA A 69 -8.19 28.89 11.17
CA ALA A 69 -7.42 28.46 10.01
C ALA A 69 -7.41 29.57 8.95
N LYS A 70 -6.21 29.96 8.52
CA LYS A 70 -5.98 30.99 7.50
C LYS A 70 -5.80 30.40 6.11
N ALA A 71 -5.35 29.14 6.03
CA ALA A 71 -5.15 28.43 4.78
C ALA A 71 -5.79 27.04 4.78
N HIS A 72 -6.11 26.55 3.59
CA HIS A 72 -6.53 25.18 3.34
C HIS A 72 -5.52 24.51 2.41
N ILE A 73 -4.98 23.36 2.79
CA ILE A 73 -3.94 22.65 2.05
C ILE A 73 -4.51 21.35 1.50
N LEU A 74 -4.52 21.23 0.18
CA LEU A 74 -4.82 20.01 -0.56
C LEU A 74 -3.49 19.30 -0.84
N VAL A 75 -3.29 18.13 -0.25
CA VAL A 75 -2.06 17.34 -0.45
C VAL A 75 -2.27 16.36 -1.58
N ASP A 76 -1.54 16.50 -2.68
CA ASP A 76 -1.62 15.58 -3.82
C ASP A 76 -0.90 14.25 -3.47
N ASP A 77 -1.36 13.16 -4.07
CA ASP A 77 -0.64 11.89 -3.99
C ASP A 77 0.73 12.03 -4.68
N ALA A 78 1.78 11.56 -4.02
CA ALA A 78 3.13 11.58 -4.58
C ALA A 78 3.19 10.84 -5.93
N LEU A 79 3.89 11.38 -6.91
CA LEU A 79 4.03 10.81 -8.26
C LEU A 79 5.46 10.34 -8.47
N LEU A 80 5.64 9.20 -9.15
CA LEU A 80 6.96 8.71 -9.57
C LEU A 80 7.14 9.04 -11.06
N ARG A 81 8.14 9.87 -11.39
CA ARG A 81 8.46 10.24 -12.77
C ARG A 81 9.96 10.34 -12.96
N GLY A 82 10.51 9.54 -13.88
CA GLY A 82 11.94 9.63 -14.26
C GLY A 82 12.92 9.41 -13.10
N GLY A 83 12.62 8.49 -12.17
CA GLY A 83 13.46 8.22 -11.00
C GLY A 83 13.34 9.26 -9.87
N GLN A 84 12.45 10.25 -10.02
CA GLN A 84 12.14 11.25 -9.01
C GLN A 84 10.73 11.01 -8.44
N THR A 85 10.59 11.25 -7.14
CA THR A 85 9.31 11.41 -6.46
C THR A 85 8.93 12.88 -6.49
N ILE A 86 7.82 13.19 -7.14
CA ILE A 86 7.23 14.53 -7.18
C ILE A 86 6.13 14.57 -6.14
N ILE A 87 6.31 15.42 -5.13
CA ILE A 87 5.33 15.70 -4.09
C ILE A 87 4.75 17.07 -4.40
N GLY A 88 3.43 17.20 -4.36
CA GLY A 88 2.81 18.48 -4.63
C GLY A 88 1.52 18.65 -3.86
N GLY A 89 0.95 19.82 -4.01
CA GLY A 89 -0.35 20.14 -3.47
C GLY A 89 -0.73 21.57 -3.77
N THR A 90 -1.95 21.91 -3.39
CA THR A 90 -2.52 23.25 -3.55
C THR A 90 -2.73 23.85 -2.17
N VAL A 91 -2.35 25.12 -2.01
CA VAL A 91 -2.63 25.93 -0.83
C VAL A 91 -3.65 26.98 -1.25
N ARG A 92 -4.80 26.99 -0.58
CA ARG A 92 -5.85 28.00 -0.76
C ARG A 92 -5.86 28.94 0.43
N ASN A 93 -5.89 30.24 0.17
CA ASN A 93 -6.14 31.23 1.20
C ASN A 93 -7.64 31.24 1.55
N ILE A 94 -7.97 30.99 2.82
CA ILE A 94 -9.36 31.04 3.34
C ILE A 94 -9.55 32.22 4.30
N SER A 95 -8.54 33.08 4.42
CA SER A 95 -8.57 34.26 5.27
C SER A 95 -9.00 35.50 4.50
N ALA A 96 -9.49 36.50 5.23
CA ALA A 96 -9.86 37.80 4.65
C ALA A 96 -8.66 38.72 4.35
N LYS A 97 -7.42 38.24 4.54
CA LYS A 97 -6.18 39.02 4.35
C LYS A 97 -5.29 38.32 3.33
N LYS A 98 -4.50 39.11 2.60
CA LYS A 98 -3.43 38.59 1.75
C LYS A 98 -2.41 37.82 2.60
N LEU A 99 -2.04 36.63 2.15
CA LEU A 99 -0.96 35.82 2.71
C LEU A 99 0.25 35.93 1.80
N SER A 100 1.41 36.31 2.34
CA SER A 100 2.66 36.47 1.59
C SER A 100 3.75 35.53 2.08
N GLY A 101 4.73 35.26 1.20
CA GLY A 101 5.91 34.41 1.46
C GLY A 101 5.57 33.00 1.93
N LEU A 102 4.54 32.39 1.34
CA LEU A 102 4.07 31.07 1.76
C LEU A 102 5.08 29.96 1.46
N THR A 103 5.40 29.20 2.51
CA THR A 103 6.30 28.05 2.45
C THR A 103 5.72 26.88 3.22
N VAL A 104 5.66 25.72 2.58
CA VAL A 104 5.14 24.47 3.16
C VAL A 104 6.30 23.69 3.77
N ALA A 105 6.21 23.37 5.05
CA ALA A 105 7.19 22.52 5.74
C ALA A 105 6.75 21.05 5.70
N LEU A 106 7.61 20.20 5.15
CA LEU A 106 7.42 18.77 4.97
C LEU A 106 8.47 18.01 5.77
N GLU A 107 8.06 16.93 6.43
CA GLU A 107 8.94 15.96 7.08
C GLU A 107 9.05 14.73 6.19
N LEU A 108 10.29 14.40 5.85
CA LEU A 108 10.67 13.31 4.99
C LEU A 108 11.31 12.22 5.83
N ARG A 109 10.95 10.97 5.58
CA ARG A 109 11.58 9.82 6.23
C ARG A 109 12.53 9.12 5.28
N ARG A 110 13.81 9.07 5.63
CA ARG A 110 14.86 8.45 4.81
C ARG A 110 14.72 6.93 4.74
N ARG A 111 15.14 6.35 3.62
CA ARG A 111 15.08 4.90 3.36
C ARG A 111 16.22 4.12 4.01
N LYS A 112 17.41 4.71 4.06
CA LYS A 112 18.64 4.03 4.50
C LYS A 112 18.64 3.73 6.00
N ASP A 113 18.28 4.74 6.79
CA ASP A 113 18.41 4.79 8.25
C ASP A 113 17.06 5.07 8.95
N GLY A 114 16.02 5.44 8.21
CA GLY A 114 14.72 5.78 8.78
C GLY A 114 14.66 7.14 9.46
N SER A 115 15.72 7.97 9.33
CA SER A 115 15.81 9.28 9.97
C SER A 115 14.79 10.26 9.39
N LEU A 116 14.37 11.22 10.23
CA LEU A 116 13.42 12.27 9.86
C LEU A 116 14.19 13.52 9.45
N GLU A 117 13.84 14.09 8.31
CA GLU A 117 14.45 15.28 7.72
C GLU A 117 13.37 16.28 7.38
N GLN A 118 13.48 17.52 7.84
CA GLN A 118 12.53 18.57 7.48
C GLN A 118 13.03 19.33 6.25
N THR A 119 12.14 19.53 5.28
CA THR A 119 12.39 20.27 4.04
C THR A 119 11.24 21.22 3.78
N SER A 120 11.56 22.40 3.24
CA SER A 120 10.57 23.41 2.89
C SER A 120 10.35 23.47 1.37
N ALA A 121 9.09 23.54 0.95
CA ALA A 121 8.69 23.76 -0.44
C ALA A 121 8.02 25.14 -0.57
N THR A 122 8.45 25.92 -1.55
CA THR A 122 7.86 27.23 -1.84
C THR A 122 6.53 27.07 -2.58
N VAL A 123 5.56 27.92 -2.24
CA VAL A 123 4.27 28.00 -2.93
C VAL A 123 4.37 29.03 -4.06
N GLU A 124 3.85 28.68 -5.24
CA GLU A 124 3.72 29.59 -6.39
C GLU A 124 2.23 29.79 -6.75
N PRO A 125 1.72 31.04 -6.80
CA PRO A 125 2.41 32.28 -6.44
C PRO A 125 2.69 32.37 -4.93
N HIS A 126 3.77 33.07 -4.57
CA HIS A 126 4.20 33.26 -3.16
C HIS A 126 3.20 34.08 -2.34
N ASP A 127 2.43 34.90 -3.03
CA ASP A 127 1.43 35.79 -2.52
C ASP A 127 0.05 35.30 -2.95
N LEU A 128 -0.82 35.04 -1.96
CA LEU A 128 -2.20 34.63 -2.17
C LEU A 128 -3.16 35.67 -1.61
N GLU A 129 -3.92 36.29 -2.50
CA GLU A 129 -5.10 37.08 -2.15
C GLU A 129 -6.18 36.20 -1.49
N PRO A 130 -7.19 36.79 -0.82
CA PRO A 130 -8.33 36.03 -0.29
C PRO A 130 -8.96 35.13 -1.36
N ASP A 131 -9.26 33.88 -1.00
CA ASP A 131 -9.80 32.84 -1.89
C ASP A 131 -8.90 32.41 -3.07
N GLN A 132 -7.67 32.93 -3.15
CA GLN A 132 -6.72 32.52 -4.17
C GLN A 132 -6.02 31.21 -3.82
N GLU A 133 -5.62 30.48 -4.86
CA GLU A 133 -4.90 29.21 -4.77
C GLU A 133 -3.47 29.34 -5.32
N GLY A 134 -2.53 28.67 -4.67
CA GLY A 134 -1.16 28.50 -5.12
C GLY A 134 -0.72 27.05 -5.04
N ARG A 135 0.25 26.67 -5.84
CA ARG A 135 0.74 25.29 -5.94
C ARG A 135 2.16 25.20 -5.40
N TYR A 136 2.45 24.15 -4.65
CA TYR A 136 3.82 23.81 -4.29
C TYR A 136 4.21 22.49 -4.93
N VAL A 137 5.48 22.37 -5.32
CA VAL A 137 6.05 21.17 -5.91
C VAL A 137 7.44 20.94 -5.33
N LEU A 138 7.66 19.75 -4.79
CA LEU A 138 8.96 19.28 -4.29
C LEU A 138 9.39 18.04 -5.07
N LYS A 139 10.56 18.10 -5.69
CA LYS A 139 11.16 16.98 -6.42
C LYS A 139 12.24 16.34 -5.56
N LEU A 140 12.12 15.05 -5.30
CA LEU A 140 13.05 14.27 -4.49
C LEU A 140 13.54 13.03 -5.23
N PRO A 141 14.74 12.50 -4.94
CA PRO A 141 15.17 11.22 -5.47
C PRO A 141 14.30 10.06 -4.94
N ALA A 142 13.76 9.21 -5.82
CA ALA A 142 12.82 8.17 -5.42
C ALA A 142 13.39 7.09 -4.49
N GLN A 143 14.72 6.91 -4.52
CA GLN A 143 15.42 5.89 -3.73
C GLN A 143 15.75 6.34 -2.31
N GLN A 144 15.67 7.64 -2.02
CA GLN A 144 16.17 8.19 -0.75
C GLN A 144 15.12 8.24 0.36
N TYR A 145 13.83 8.31 0.02
CA TYR A 145 12.76 8.53 0.99
C TYR A 145 11.67 7.46 0.90
N ILE A 146 11.03 7.14 2.03
CA ILE A 146 9.93 6.16 2.13
C ILE A 146 8.58 6.83 2.33
N SER A 147 8.53 7.91 3.10
CA SER A 147 7.28 8.63 3.40
C SER A 147 7.53 10.13 3.52
N VAL A 148 6.47 10.90 3.24
CA VAL A 148 6.39 12.34 3.47
C VAL A 148 5.20 12.64 4.37
N ARG A 149 5.35 13.63 5.25
CA ARG A 149 4.30 14.16 6.11
C ARG A 149 4.31 15.68 6.06
N LEU A 150 3.14 16.29 6.00
CA LEU A 150 2.99 17.74 6.17
C LEU A 150 3.16 18.11 7.64
N VAL A 151 4.06 19.04 7.95
CA VAL A 151 4.35 19.48 9.32
C VAL A 151 3.73 20.85 9.58
N GLY A 152 3.85 21.77 8.62
CA GLY A 152 3.47 23.16 8.84
C GLY A 152 3.34 23.99 7.58
N LEU A 153 2.72 25.15 7.73
CA LEU A 153 2.70 26.23 6.75
C LEU A 153 3.33 27.46 7.41
N LYS A 154 4.32 28.07 6.77
CA LYS A 154 4.99 29.28 7.23
C LYS A 154 4.62 30.44 6.29
N GLY A 155 4.43 31.63 6.84
CA GLY A 155 4.27 32.88 6.08
C GLY A 155 5.46 33.82 6.27
N GLU A 156 5.46 34.92 5.52
CA GLU A 156 6.50 35.96 5.54
C GLU A 156 6.55 36.73 6.86
N ALA A 157 5.38 36.97 7.47
CA ALA A 157 5.29 37.61 8.78
C ALA A 157 5.83 36.66 9.87
N ASP A 158 7.15 36.72 10.05
CA ASP A 158 7.86 36.35 11.25
C ASP A 158 8.09 34.86 11.49
N SER A 159 8.28 34.06 10.43
CA SER A 159 8.48 32.59 10.53
C SER A 159 7.38 31.85 11.31
N ALA A 160 6.28 32.55 11.58
CA ALA A 160 5.18 32.09 12.39
C ALA A 160 4.40 31.06 11.60
N GLN A 161 4.19 29.91 12.24
CA GLN A 161 3.35 28.88 11.69
C GLN A 161 1.94 29.45 11.51
N LEU A 162 1.40 29.33 10.31
CA LEU A 162 0.03 29.72 9.99
C LEU A 162 -0.91 28.57 10.36
N ALA A 163 -2.08 28.89 10.89
CA ALA A 163 -3.11 27.88 11.13
C ALA A 163 -3.67 27.42 9.79
N TYR A 164 -3.71 26.11 9.57
CA TYR A 164 -4.19 25.53 8.32
C TYR A 164 -5.09 24.33 8.57
N THR A 165 -5.94 24.04 7.58
CA THR A 165 -6.69 22.80 7.48
C THR A 165 -6.13 21.97 6.32
N THR A 166 -6.27 20.65 6.37
CA THR A 166 -5.73 19.74 5.35
C THR A 166 -6.81 18.86 4.78
N ALA A 167 -6.77 18.62 3.47
CA ALA A 167 -7.56 17.59 2.80
C ALA A 167 -6.75 16.88 1.71
N SER A 168 -7.27 15.76 1.22
CA SER A 168 -6.67 15.03 0.10
C SER A 168 -6.86 15.80 -1.21
N GLY A 169 -5.78 16.03 -1.94
CA GLY A 169 -5.74 16.66 -3.24
C GLY A 169 -5.90 15.67 -4.38
N GLN A 170 -5.14 15.89 -5.46
CA GLN A 170 -5.21 15.08 -6.67
C GLN A 170 -4.72 13.66 -6.43
N LYS A 171 -5.49 12.68 -6.92
CA LYS A 171 -5.12 11.27 -6.84
C LYS A 171 -4.04 10.93 -7.86
N ARG A 172 -3.18 9.97 -7.53
CA ARG A 172 -2.17 9.45 -8.45
C ARG A 172 -2.86 8.88 -9.70
N PRO A 173 -2.46 9.30 -10.92
CA PRO A 173 -2.90 8.66 -12.16
C PRO A 173 -2.48 7.18 -12.17
N PRO A 174 -3.31 6.28 -12.73
CA PRO A 174 -2.95 4.87 -12.82
C PRO A 174 -1.63 4.69 -13.59
N GLU A 175 -0.71 3.92 -13.01
CA GLU A 175 0.58 3.64 -13.63
C GLU A 175 0.36 2.83 -14.92
N ARG A 176 0.71 3.43 -16.08
CA ARG A 176 0.73 2.69 -17.35
C ARG A 176 1.93 1.76 -17.32
N ILE A 177 1.69 0.48 -17.08
CA ILE A 177 2.71 -0.56 -17.21
C ILE A 177 2.98 -0.72 -18.71
N GLU A 178 4.05 -0.10 -19.20
CA GLU A 178 4.52 -0.37 -20.56
C GLU A 178 4.94 -1.85 -20.63
N PRO A 179 4.47 -2.62 -21.63
CA PRO A 179 4.80 -4.03 -21.74
C PRO A 179 6.29 -4.15 -22.05
N LYS A 180 7.09 -4.45 -21.03
CA LYS A 180 8.48 -4.83 -21.19
C LYS A 180 8.51 -6.19 -21.89
N VAL A 181 8.70 -6.19 -23.21
CA VAL A 181 8.95 -7.40 -23.98
C VAL A 181 10.28 -7.96 -23.51
N VAL A 182 10.23 -8.98 -22.64
CA VAL A 182 11.41 -9.76 -22.29
C VAL A 182 11.74 -10.59 -23.52
N THR A 183 12.69 -10.13 -24.32
CA THR A 183 13.31 -10.93 -25.37
C THR A 183 14.14 -12.00 -24.65
N VAL A 184 13.54 -13.16 -24.40
CA VAL A 184 14.28 -14.32 -23.94
C VAL A 184 15.17 -14.74 -25.11
N PRO A 185 16.51 -14.66 -25.01
CA PRO A 185 17.35 -15.21 -26.05
C PRO A 185 17.04 -16.70 -26.13
N ARG A 186 16.49 -17.11 -27.28
CA ARG A 186 16.31 -18.53 -27.60
C ARG A 186 17.68 -19.16 -27.47
N SER A 187 17.88 -20.05 -26.48
CA SER A 187 19.15 -20.75 -26.35
C SER A 187 19.44 -21.36 -27.71
N GLY A 188 20.66 -21.15 -28.21
CA GLY A 188 21.05 -21.67 -29.51
C GLY A 188 20.79 -23.16 -29.51
N SER A 189 19.75 -23.58 -30.22
CA SER A 189 19.56 -24.97 -30.61
C SER A 189 20.79 -25.32 -31.44
N ARG A 190 21.83 -25.85 -30.80
CA ARG A 190 22.82 -26.67 -31.47
C ARG A 190 22.02 -27.84 -32.04
N GLY A 191 21.63 -27.69 -33.30
CA GLY A 191 20.97 -28.75 -34.03
C GLY A 191 21.89 -29.97 -34.02
N GLY A 192 21.40 -31.09 -33.51
CA GLY A 192 21.97 -32.41 -33.80
C GLY A 192 22.47 -33.24 -32.63
N GLU A 193 22.65 -32.72 -31.41
CA GLU A 193 23.07 -33.55 -30.27
C GLU A 193 21.85 -34.21 -29.61
N PHE A 194 21.34 -35.25 -30.25
CA PHE A 194 20.50 -36.22 -29.56
C PHE A 194 21.33 -36.89 -28.47
N LEU A 195 20.80 -36.95 -27.24
CA LEU A 195 21.41 -37.61 -26.08
C LEU A 195 21.78 -39.08 -26.29
N ASN A 196 21.31 -39.71 -27.37
CA ASN A 196 21.75 -41.03 -27.84
C ASN A 196 22.05 -40.95 -29.33
N SER A 197 23.29 -40.65 -29.69
CA SER A 197 23.81 -40.89 -31.03
C SER A 197 24.50 -42.26 -31.05
N PRO A 198 24.57 -42.97 -32.19
CA PRO A 198 25.28 -44.26 -32.28
C PRO A 198 26.73 -44.18 -31.79
N GLU A 199 27.35 -43.00 -31.90
CA GLU A 199 28.71 -42.73 -31.45
C GLU A 199 28.83 -42.33 -29.97
N ASN A 200 27.72 -42.04 -29.28
CA ASN A 200 27.72 -41.73 -27.85
C ASN A 200 26.49 -42.33 -27.16
N PRO A 201 26.48 -43.64 -26.87
CA PRO A 201 25.39 -44.27 -26.13
C PRO A 201 25.46 -43.82 -24.67
N ALA A 202 24.49 -43.04 -24.22
CA ALA A 202 24.39 -42.66 -22.82
C ALA A 202 24.19 -43.91 -21.96
N ARG A 203 25.10 -44.15 -21.00
CA ARG A 203 24.91 -45.19 -19.98
C ARG A 203 23.77 -44.77 -19.06
N VAL A 204 22.66 -45.47 -19.15
CA VAL A 204 21.54 -45.38 -18.22
C VAL A 204 21.95 -46.10 -16.91
N PRO A 205 21.85 -45.46 -15.74
CA PRO A 205 22.11 -46.10 -14.44
C PRO A 205 21.02 -47.10 -14.03
#